data_AF-A0A0E3WRK9-F1
#
_entry.id   AF-A0A0E3WRK9-F1
#
_cell.length_a   1.000
_cell.length_b   1.000
_cell.length_c   1.000
_cell.angle_alpha   90.00
_cell.angle_beta   90.00
_cell.angle_gamma   90.00
#
_symmetry.space_group_name_H-M   'P 1'
#
loop_
_entity.id
_entity.type
_entity.pdbx_description
1 polymer ?
#
loop_
_entity_poly.entity_id
_entity_poly.type
_entity_poly.pdbx_seq_one_letter_code
_entity_poly.pdbx_strand_id
1 'polypeptide(L)'
;MLGPKTLDLIHENTTVQTIRDDLETLIMDADILEKISEKEASGKAKDIEIKIEWKLHKNKNDPRFKELGKKLEELKNKHYKNTINSIEFLKGLLEIAKETVKLEREIPAEPVDNTKEALTQLFMECKIEQTPVIVEKIVNDIDSVVKYTRFEGWQWTDTGEKEIKKALRKTLLKYKLHKDQELFDKAYEYLREHY
;
A
#
# COMPACT_ATOMS: atom_id res chain seq x y z
N MET A 1 -29.35 -9.75 -51.77
CA MET A 1 -28.81 -9.60 -50.40
C MET A 1 -27.29 -9.65 -50.51
N LEU A 2 -26.65 -8.48 -50.54
CA LEU A 2 -25.20 -8.35 -50.52
C LEU A 2 -24.87 -7.81 -49.13
N GLY A 3 -24.20 -8.62 -48.31
CA GLY A 3 -23.65 -8.19 -47.03
C GLY A 3 -22.32 -7.50 -47.28
N PRO A 4 -22.14 -6.24 -46.86
CA PRO A 4 -20.84 -5.61 -46.92
C PRO A 4 -20.35 -5.17 -45.53
N LYS A 5 -19.07 -5.44 -45.33
CA LYS A 5 -18.10 -4.55 -44.65
C LYS A 5 -17.98 -4.68 -43.13
N THR A 6 -16.92 -5.39 -42.74
CA THR A 6 -15.76 -4.85 -41.99
C THR A 6 -15.72 -3.31 -41.93
N LEU A 7 -15.28 -2.77 -40.78
CA LEU A 7 -15.25 -1.37 -40.33
C LEU A 7 -16.44 -1.03 -39.42
N ASP A 8 -16.31 -0.45 -38.25
CA ASP A 8 -15.16 -0.05 -37.44
C ASP A 8 -15.74 0.42 -36.08
N LEU A 9 -14.83 0.67 -35.15
CA LEU A 9 -14.93 1.60 -34.02
C LEU A 9 -15.38 1.10 -32.64
N ILE A 10 -14.35 1.05 -31.78
CA ILE A 10 -14.29 1.71 -30.47
C ILE A 10 -15.20 1.12 -29.39
N HIS A 11 -14.59 0.25 -28.57
CA HIS A 11 -14.69 0.43 -27.13
C HIS A 11 -13.36 0.97 -26.62
N GLU A 12 -13.18 2.29 -26.77
CA GLU A 12 -12.46 3.10 -25.79
C GLU A 12 -13.19 2.89 -24.47
N ASN A 13 -12.59 2.12 -23.58
CA ASN A 13 -12.67 2.46 -22.16
C ASN A 13 -11.29 2.92 -21.73
N THR A 14 -10.99 4.15 -22.17
CA THR A 14 -10.13 5.07 -21.42
C THR A 14 -10.79 5.31 -20.08
N THR A 15 -10.57 4.38 -19.17
CA THR A 15 -10.55 4.65 -17.74
C THR A 15 -9.55 3.67 -17.14
N VAL A 16 -8.27 3.87 -17.46
CA VAL A 16 -7.22 3.43 -16.54
C VAL A 16 -7.32 4.39 -15.36
N GLN A 17 -8.37 4.17 -14.55
CA GLN A 17 -8.57 4.77 -13.25
C GLN A 17 -7.27 4.51 -12.50
N THR A 18 -6.55 5.61 -12.23
CA THR A 18 -5.59 5.75 -11.15
C THR A 18 -4.74 4.52 -10.92
N ILE A 19 -3.52 4.56 -11.49
CA ILE A 19 -2.34 3.80 -11.06
C ILE A 19 -2.59 3.20 -9.67
N ARG A 20 -2.93 1.90 -9.64
CA ARG A 20 -3.25 1.17 -8.41
C ARG A 20 -1.96 1.14 -7.58
N ASP A 21 -1.88 2.05 -6.61
CA ASP A 21 -0.66 2.40 -5.90
C ASP A 21 -0.53 1.63 -4.60
N ASP A 22 0.01 0.41 -4.71
CA ASP A 22 1.10 -0.05 -3.86
C ASP A 22 1.75 -1.30 -4.45
N LEU A 23 3.03 -1.49 -4.14
CA LEU A 23 3.78 -2.69 -4.54
C LEU A 23 3.05 -3.96 -4.09
N GLU A 24 2.35 -3.91 -2.96
CA GLU A 24 1.67 -5.05 -2.37
C GLU A 24 0.40 -5.49 -3.13
N THR A 25 -0.34 -4.55 -3.73
CA THR A 25 -1.47 -4.79 -4.64
C THR A 25 -0.99 -5.30 -5.99
N LEU A 26 0.22 -4.92 -6.41
CA LEU A 26 0.85 -5.46 -7.61
C LEU A 26 1.38 -6.89 -7.37
N ILE A 27 1.64 -7.24 -6.11
CA ILE A 27 2.00 -8.58 -5.66
C ILE A 27 0.72 -9.36 -5.33
N MET A 28 -0.02 -9.83 -6.33
CA MET A 28 -0.80 -11.09 -6.27
C MET A 28 -1.58 -11.30 -7.56
N ASP A 29 -1.00 -12.09 -8.44
CA ASP A 29 -1.57 -13.36 -8.91
C ASP A 29 -0.59 -13.95 -9.93
N ALA A 30 0.04 -15.08 -9.59
CA ALA A 30 0.86 -15.82 -10.54
C ALA A 30 0.04 -16.21 -11.80
N ASP A 31 -1.26 -16.44 -11.60
CA ASP A 31 -2.25 -16.77 -12.64
C ASP A 31 -2.58 -15.57 -13.56
N ILE A 32 -2.39 -14.32 -13.09
CA ILE A 32 -2.56 -13.11 -13.93
C ILE A 32 -1.35 -12.92 -14.85
N LEU A 33 -0.16 -13.33 -14.41
CA LEU A 33 1.06 -13.23 -15.23
C LEU A 33 1.08 -14.22 -16.40
N GLU A 34 0.32 -15.31 -16.35
CA GLU A 34 0.21 -16.24 -17.48
C GLU A 34 -0.65 -15.70 -18.63
N LYS A 35 -1.51 -14.69 -18.36
CA LYS A 35 -2.47 -14.13 -19.34
C LYS A 35 -2.08 -12.75 -19.85
N ILE A 36 -0.95 -12.19 -19.40
CA ILE A 36 -0.50 -10.84 -19.76
C ILE A 36 0.28 -10.85 -21.07
N SER A 37 0.06 -9.86 -21.93
CA SER A 37 0.88 -9.66 -23.13
C SER A 37 2.21 -8.98 -22.81
N GLU A 38 3.21 -9.11 -23.69
CA GLU A 38 4.52 -8.44 -23.56
C GLU A 38 4.39 -6.91 -23.44
N LYS A 39 3.45 -6.30 -24.19
CA LYS A 39 3.19 -4.85 -24.14
C LYS A 39 2.66 -4.41 -22.78
N GLU A 40 1.72 -5.16 -22.22
CA GLU A 40 1.17 -4.89 -20.89
C GLU A 40 2.22 -5.15 -19.80
N ALA A 41 3.05 -6.19 -19.96
CA ALA A 41 4.13 -6.50 -19.04
C ALA A 41 5.18 -5.37 -18.99
N SER A 42 5.57 -4.83 -20.14
CA SER A 42 6.49 -3.70 -20.25
C SER A 42 5.95 -2.43 -19.57
N GLY A 43 4.67 -2.12 -19.78
CA GLY A 43 4.02 -0.98 -19.11
C GLY A 43 4.04 -1.10 -17.58
N LYS A 44 3.62 -2.26 -17.06
CA LYS A 44 3.60 -2.53 -15.61
C LYS A 44 5.00 -2.58 -15.00
N ALA A 45 5.98 -3.14 -15.72
CA ALA A 45 7.36 -3.24 -15.25
C ALA A 45 7.95 -1.87 -14.93
N LYS A 46 7.71 -0.87 -15.78
CA LYS A 46 8.19 0.50 -15.57
C LYS A 46 7.65 1.14 -14.30
N ASP A 47 6.35 0.97 -14.03
CA ASP A 47 5.71 1.53 -12.84
C ASP A 47 6.23 0.86 -11.56
N ILE A 48 6.46 -0.45 -11.59
CA ILE A 48 7.02 -1.20 -10.47
C ILE A 48 8.48 -0.81 -10.21
N GLU A 49 9.29 -0.69 -11.27
CA GLU A 49 10.70 -0.31 -11.18
C GLU A 49 10.89 1.02 -10.45
N ILE A 50 10.16 2.07 -10.87
CA ILE A 50 10.23 3.40 -10.25
C ILE A 50 9.91 3.32 -8.75
N LYS A 51 8.91 2.53 -8.37
CA LYS A 51 8.51 2.38 -6.97
C LYS A 51 9.53 1.60 -6.14
N ILE A 52 10.14 0.55 -6.70
CA ILE A 52 11.24 -0.17 -6.04
C ILE A 52 12.40 0.80 -5.83
N GLU A 53 12.85 1.50 -6.87
CA GLU A 53 13.97 2.45 -6.79
C GLU A 53 13.75 3.50 -5.69
N TRP A 54 12.54 4.06 -5.61
CA TRP A 54 12.20 5.01 -4.55
C TRP A 54 12.33 4.42 -3.14
N LYS A 55 11.78 3.22 -2.91
CA LYS A 55 11.85 2.52 -1.62
C LYS A 55 13.29 2.16 -1.23
N LEU A 56 14.08 1.71 -2.19
CA LEU A 56 15.50 1.40 -1.99
C LEU A 56 16.32 2.66 -1.66
N HIS A 57 16.07 3.76 -2.37
CA HIS A 57 16.76 5.03 -2.13
C HIS A 57 16.43 5.60 -0.74
N LYS A 58 15.17 5.49 -0.31
CA LYS A 58 14.72 5.92 1.02
C LYS A 58 15.45 5.19 2.15
N ASN A 59 15.66 3.89 1.97
CA ASN A 59 16.32 3.00 2.95
C ASN A 59 17.81 2.77 2.64
N LYS A 60 18.47 3.65 1.89
CA LYS A 60 19.85 3.48 1.38
C LYS A 60 20.93 3.23 2.45
N ASN A 61 20.65 3.53 3.71
CA ASN A 61 21.57 3.34 4.82
C ASN A 61 21.56 1.89 5.35
N ASP A 62 20.49 1.12 5.10
CA ASP A 62 20.42 -0.29 5.46
C ASP A 62 21.13 -1.14 4.38
N PRO A 63 22.15 -1.94 4.75
CA PRO A 63 22.89 -2.77 3.80
C PRO A 63 22.00 -3.78 3.05
N ARG A 64 20.89 -4.24 3.64
CA ARG A 64 19.96 -5.18 3.02
C ARG A 64 19.24 -4.55 1.82
N PHE A 65 18.90 -3.26 1.91
CA PHE A 65 18.32 -2.51 0.79
C PHE A 65 19.36 -2.23 -0.31
N LYS A 66 20.64 -2.09 0.03
CA LYS A 66 21.71 -2.01 -0.98
C LYS A 66 21.85 -3.29 -1.78
N GLU A 67 21.70 -4.45 -1.15
CA GLU A 67 21.72 -5.74 -1.84
C GLU A 67 20.54 -5.88 -2.80
N LEU A 68 19.34 -5.47 -2.40
CA LEU A 68 18.18 -5.40 -3.30
C LEU A 68 18.41 -4.46 -4.49
N GLY A 69 19.08 -3.33 -4.27
CA GLY A 69 19.49 -2.42 -5.35
C GLY A 69 20.43 -3.07 -6.36
N LYS A 70 21.41 -3.86 -5.90
CA LYS A 70 22.28 -4.63 -6.80
C LYS A 70 21.49 -5.66 -7.61
N LYS A 71 20.57 -6.41 -6.97
CA LYS A 71 19.69 -7.36 -7.66
C LYS A 71 18.84 -6.67 -8.74
N LEU A 72 18.30 -5.48 -8.43
CA LEU A 72 17.51 -4.69 -9.38
C LEU A 72 18.34 -4.27 -10.60
N GLU A 73 19.55 -3.76 -10.40
CA GLU A 73 20.44 -3.36 -11.49
C GLU A 73 20.88 -4.55 -12.35
N GLU A 74 21.15 -5.72 -11.75
CA GLU A 74 21.44 -6.95 -12.51
C GLU A 74 20.24 -7.38 -13.36
N LEU A 75 19.03 -7.28 -12.82
CA LEU A 75 17.80 -7.62 -13.53
C LEU A 75 17.54 -6.66 -14.71
N LYS A 76 17.70 -5.34 -14.49
CA LYS A 76 17.60 -4.31 -15.53
C LYS A 76 18.61 -4.55 -16.65
N ASN A 77 19.85 -4.89 -16.30
CA ASN A 77 20.90 -5.21 -17.26
C ASN A 77 20.56 -6.44 -18.13
N LYS A 78 19.97 -7.49 -17.55
CA LYS A 78 19.52 -8.68 -18.30
C LYS A 78 18.42 -8.31 -19.30
N HIS A 79 17.44 -7.50 -18.88
CA HIS A 79 16.36 -7.05 -19.77
C HIS A 79 16.88 -6.12 -20.87
N TYR A 80 17.75 -5.16 -20.54
CA TYR A 80 18.38 -4.27 -21.52
C TYR A 80 19.17 -5.03 -22.60
N LYS A 81 19.86 -6.11 -22.20
CA LYS A 81 20.59 -7.00 -23.13
C LYS A 81 19.69 -7.99 -23.86
N ASN A 82 18.36 -7.90 -23.73
CA ASN A 82 17.38 -8.84 -24.27
C ASN A 82 17.67 -10.31 -23.90
N THR A 83 18.31 -10.54 -22.75
CA THR A 83 18.59 -11.89 -22.23
C THR A 83 17.35 -12.48 -21.53
N ILE A 84 16.40 -11.61 -21.14
CA ILE A 84 15.08 -11.97 -20.61
C ILE A 84 14.02 -11.11 -21.32
N ASN A 85 12.81 -11.64 -21.50
CA ASN A 85 11.69 -10.89 -22.08
C ASN A 85 10.98 -9.99 -21.03
N SER A 86 9.97 -9.21 -21.43
CA SER A 86 9.31 -8.28 -20.51
C SER A 86 8.46 -8.99 -19.45
N ILE A 87 7.96 -10.19 -19.74
CA ILE A 87 7.25 -11.03 -18.75
C ILE A 87 8.21 -11.56 -17.68
N GLU A 88 9.38 -12.07 -18.07
CA GLU A 88 10.44 -12.53 -17.17
C GLU A 88 11.01 -11.37 -16.34
N PHE A 89 11.18 -10.21 -16.96
CA PHE A 89 11.58 -8.99 -16.28
C PHE A 89 10.55 -8.56 -15.22
N LEU A 90 9.26 -8.53 -15.58
CA LEU A 90 8.17 -8.24 -14.66
C LEU A 90 8.13 -9.22 -13.48
N LYS A 91 8.31 -10.52 -13.74
CA LYS A 91 8.41 -11.54 -12.66
C LYS A 91 9.56 -11.23 -11.71
N GLY A 92 10.75 -10.91 -12.24
CA GLY A 92 11.90 -10.55 -11.42
C GLY A 92 11.66 -9.30 -10.57
N LEU A 93 11.00 -8.27 -11.14
CA LEU A 93 10.64 -7.06 -10.41
C LEU A 93 9.66 -7.35 -9.27
N LEU A 94 8.68 -8.24 -9.49
CA LEU A 94 7.72 -8.64 -8.46
C LEU A 94 8.37 -9.38 -7.30
N GLU A 95 9.40 -10.20 -7.55
CA GLU A 95 10.17 -10.85 -6.48
C GLU A 95 10.97 -9.83 -5.66
N ILE A 96 11.66 -8.89 -6.33
CA ILE A 96 12.39 -7.81 -5.64
C ILE A 96 11.43 -6.92 -4.84
N ALA A 97 10.25 -6.65 -5.38
CA ALA A 97 9.19 -5.92 -4.72
C ALA A 97 8.74 -6.62 -3.41
N LYS A 98 8.50 -7.94 -3.44
CA LYS A 98 8.17 -8.74 -2.25
C LYS A 98 9.25 -8.65 -1.19
N GLU A 99 10.52 -8.82 -1.59
CA GLU A 99 11.65 -8.75 -0.66
C GLU A 99 11.76 -7.35 -0.03
N THR A 100 11.55 -6.29 -0.83
CA THR A 100 11.58 -4.90 -0.37
C THR A 100 10.50 -4.64 0.69
N VAL A 101 9.25 -5.01 0.42
CA VAL A 101 8.13 -4.84 1.36
C VAL A 101 8.37 -5.64 2.64
N LYS A 102 8.91 -6.86 2.52
CA LYS A 102 9.24 -7.69 3.68
C LYS A 102 10.28 -7.00 4.57
N LEU A 103 11.35 -6.45 3.98
CA LEU A 103 12.37 -5.73 4.74
C LEU A 103 11.84 -4.44 5.38
N GLU A 104 10.98 -3.68 4.68
CA GLU A 104 10.36 -2.47 5.25
C GLU A 104 9.53 -2.80 6.49
N ARG A 105 8.82 -3.94 6.50
CA ARG A 105 8.07 -4.41 7.67
C ARG A 105 8.94 -4.81 8.86
N GLU A 106 10.20 -5.14 8.61
CA GLU A 106 11.16 -5.48 9.67
C GLU A 106 11.82 -4.23 10.28
N ILE A 107 11.70 -3.06 9.64
CA ILE A 107 12.17 -1.80 10.19
C ILE A 107 11.07 -1.23 11.09
N PRO A 108 11.28 -1.11 12.42
CA PRO A 108 10.30 -0.48 13.30
C PRO A 108 10.10 0.98 12.88
N ALA A 109 8.85 1.37 12.68
CA ALA A 109 8.49 2.76 12.38
C ALA A 109 8.99 3.69 13.50
N GLU A 110 9.53 4.86 13.14
CA GLU A 110 9.98 5.85 14.13
C GLU A 110 8.83 6.20 15.10
N PRO A 111 9.11 6.31 16.42
CA PRO A 111 8.10 6.69 17.40
C PRO A 111 7.62 8.11 17.09
N VAL A 112 6.30 8.27 16.94
CA VAL A 112 5.70 9.60 16.83
C VAL A 112 5.31 10.05 18.23
N ASP A 113 6.09 10.98 18.79
CA ASP A 113 5.78 11.62 20.07
C ASP A 113 4.51 12.49 19.95
N ASN A 114 3.72 12.55 21.04
CA ASN A 114 2.50 13.37 21.23
C ASN A 114 1.22 12.99 20.42
N THR A 115 1.16 11.78 19.84
CA THR A 115 0.02 11.30 19.05
C THR A 115 -1.17 10.77 19.87
N LYS A 116 -0.96 10.57 21.16
CA LYS A 116 -1.92 9.89 22.04
C LYS A 116 -2.82 10.88 22.77
N GLU A 117 -2.27 12.02 23.17
CA GLU A 117 -2.97 13.10 23.87
C GLU A 117 -4.06 13.70 22.99
N ALA A 118 -3.76 13.99 21.72
CA ALA A 118 -4.74 14.56 20.80
C ALA A 118 -5.78 13.52 20.32
N LEU A 119 -5.43 12.24 20.17
CA LEU A 119 -6.43 11.18 19.97
C LEU A 119 -7.39 11.07 21.17
N THR A 120 -6.89 11.25 22.39
CA THR A 120 -7.71 11.28 23.61
C THR A 120 -8.69 12.45 23.60
N GLN A 121 -8.23 13.65 23.25
CA GLN A 121 -9.08 14.83 23.16
C GLN A 121 -10.19 14.67 22.11
N LEU A 122 -9.87 14.11 20.94
CA LEU A 122 -10.84 13.83 19.88
C LEU A 122 -11.98 12.91 20.35
N PHE A 123 -11.66 11.84 21.09
CA PHE A 123 -12.68 10.93 21.62
C PHE A 123 -13.53 11.56 22.73
N MET A 124 -12.97 12.48 23.53
CA MET A 124 -13.75 13.25 24.51
C MET A 124 -14.71 14.23 23.84
N GLU A 125 -14.31 14.85 22.73
CA GLU A 125 -15.14 15.81 21.97
C GLU A 125 -16.30 15.13 21.22
N CYS A 126 -16.15 13.86 20.82
CA CYS A 126 -17.19 13.10 20.12
C CYS A 126 -18.38 12.68 21.01
N LYS A 127 -18.51 13.20 22.25
CA LYS A 127 -19.63 12.96 23.18
C LYS A 127 -20.03 11.50 23.30
N ILE A 128 -19.05 10.62 23.34
CA ILE A 128 -19.26 9.19 23.47
C ILE A 128 -19.84 8.92 24.87
N GLU A 129 -20.92 8.13 24.98
CA GLU A 129 -21.51 7.72 26.27
C GLU A 129 -20.60 6.69 26.99
N GLN A 130 -19.35 7.05 27.21
CA GLN A 130 -18.33 6.21 27.85
C GLN A 130 -17.57 7.03 28.90
N THR A 131 -17.13 6.35 29.96
CA THR A 131 -16.35 7.01 31.01
C THR A 131 -14.96 7.38 30.49
N PRO A 132 -14.32 8.44 31.02
CA PRO A 132 -12.96 8.85 30.61
C PRO A 132 -11.93 7.72 30.64
N VAL A 133 -12.05 6.81 31.61
CA VAL A 133 -11.21 5.60 31.73
C VAL A 133 -11.38 4.65 30.54
N ILE A 134 -12.61 4.50 30.03
CA ILE A 134 -12.87 3.67 28.86
C ILE A 134 -12.36 4.36 27.59
N VAL A 135 -12.49 5.69 27.50
CA VAL A 135 -11.92 6.48 26.40
C VAL A 135 -10.41 6.29 26.31
N GLU A 136 -9.70 6.41 27.44
CA GLU A 136 -8.25 6.18 27.48
C GLU A 136 -7.88 4.77 27.01
N LYS A 137 -8.67 3.76 27.40
CA LYS A 137 -8.48 2.38 26.95
C LYS A 137 -8.69 2.19 25.45
N ILE A 138 -9.70 2.86 24.87
CA ILE A 138 -9.95 2.85 23.43
C ILE A 138 -8.76 3.46 22.68
N VAL A 139 -8.29 4.63 23.12
CA VAL A 139 -7.14 5.34 22.55
C VAL A 139 -5.89 4.46 22.61
N ASN A 140 -5.62 3.82 23.76
CA ASN A 140 -4.50 2.89 23.93
C ASN A 140 -4.55 1.72 22.95
N ASP A 141 -5.73 1.12 22.78
CA ASP A 141 -5.93 0.00 21.85
C ASP A 141 -5.78 0.44 20.38
N ILE A 142 -6.26 1.64 20.04
CA ILE A 142 -6.10 2.21 18.69
C ILE A 142 -4.62 2.49 18.43
N ASP A 143 -3.94 3.22 19.32
CA ASP A 143 -2.51 3.55 19.22
C ASP A 143 -1.67 2.28 19.02
N SER A 144 -1.90 1.27 19.87
CA SER A 144 -1.15 0.00 19.80
C SER A 144 -1.38 -0.75 18.49
N VAL A 145 -2.64 -0.84 18.05
CA VAL A 145 -2.99 -1.55 16.82
C VAL A 145 -2.48 -0.81 15.59
N VAL A 146 -2.57 0.51 15.56
CA VAL A 146 -2.09 1.34 14.45
C VAL A 146 -0.57 1.31 14.39
N LYS A 147 0.15 1.46 15.51
CA LYS A 147 1.61 1.36 15.54
C LYS A 147 2.13 0.01 15.03
N TYR A 148 1.39 -1.07 15.32
CA TYR A 148 1.74 -2.41 14.83
C TYR A 148 1.39 -2.62 13.35
N THR A 149 0.30 -2.00 12.87
CA THR A 149 -0.22 -2.20 11.51
C THR A 149 0.43 -1.25 10.50
N ARG A 150 0.84 -0.05 10.93
CA ARG A 150 1.42 0.98 10.07
C ARG A 150 2.81 0.57 9.62
N PHE A 151 3.14 1.00 8.41
CA PHE A 151 4.48 0.96 7.85
C PHE A 151 4.77 2.33 7.23
N GLU A 152 6.03 2.61 6.94
CA GLU A 152 6.39 3.93 6.44
C GLU A 152 5.71 4.25 5.10
N GLY A 153 4.96 5.37 5.03
CA GLY A 153 4.24 5.80 3.84
C GLY A 153 2.89 5.10 3.61
N TRP A 154 2.34 4.40 4.60
CA TRP A 154 1.04 3.75 4.53
C TRP A 154 -0.10 4.68 4.09
N GLN A 155 -0.01 5.99 4.39
CA GLN A 155 -1.01 7.02 4.04
C GLN A 155 -1.14 7.24 2.54
N TRP A 156 -0.15 6.81 1.77
CA TRP A 156 -0.07 6.98 0.32
C TRP A 156 -0.39 5.68 -0.43
N THR A 157 -0.83 4.64 0.28
CA THR A 157 -1.10 3.31 -0.28
C THR A 157 -2.52 2.86 0.01
N ASP A 158 -3.24 2.36 -0.99
CA ASP A 158 -4.61 1.88 -0.81
C ASP A 158 -4.69 0.69 0.17
N THR A 159 -3.68 -0.19 0.18
CA THR A 159 -3.60 -1.33 1.12
C THR A 159 -3.27 -0.86 2.52
N GLY A 160 -2.32 0.07 2.68
CA GLY A 160 -2.02 0.66 3.98
C GLY A 160 -3.23 1.38 4.56
N GLU A 161 -3.92 2.19 3.75
CA GLU A 161 -5.18 2.82 4.13
C GLU A 161 -6.26 1.79 4.52
N LYS A 162 -6.44 0.72 3.73
CA LYS A 162 -7.42 -0.33 4.01
C LYS A 162 -7.09 -1.10 5.29
N GLU A 163 -5.83 -1.46 5.51
CA GLU A 163 -5.40 -2.18 6.70
C GLU A 163 -5.56 -1.32 7.95
N ILE A 164 -5.19 -0.02 7.90
CA ILE A 164 -5.45 0.91 9.01
C ILE A 164 -6.95 1.11 9.25
N LYS A 165 -7.76 1.33 8.21
CA LYS A 165 -9.23 1.44 8.32
C LYS A 165 -9.83 0.18 8.95
N LYS A 166 -9.41 -1.00 8.53
CA LYS A 166 -9.87 -2.30 9.04
C LYS A 166 -9.45 -2.51 10.50
N ALA A 167 -8.22 -2.17 10.83
CA ALA A 167 -7.67 -2.27 12.17
C ALA A 167 -8.40 -1.33 13.14
N LEU A 168 -8.59 -0.06 12.74
CA LEU A 168 -9.39 0.93 13.46
C LEU A 168 -10.83 0.44 13.67
N ARG A 169 -11.51 -0.03 12.61
CA ARG A 169 -12.90 -0.50 12.69
C ARG A 169 -13.06 -1.72 13.59
N LYS A 170 -12.09 -2.65 13.56
CA LYS A 170 -12.04 -3.82 14.45
C LYS A 170 -11.79 -3.42 15.90
N THR A 171 -10.96 -2.41 16.15
CA THR A 171 -10.75 -1.87 17.50
C THR A 171 -12.01 -1.21 18.03
N LEU A 172 -12.64 -0.31 17.25
CA LEU A 172 -13.91 0.32 17.63
C LEU A 172 -15.05 -0.69 17.84
N LEU A 173 -15.05 -1.83 17.12
CA LEU A 173 -16.02 -2.90 17.31
C LEU A 173 -15.96 -3.49 18.73
N LYS A 174 -14.78 -3.64 19.32
CA LYS A 174 -14.62 -4.13 20.71
C LYS A 174 -15.39 -3.28 21.72
N TYR A 175 -15.55 -2.00 21.42
CA TYR A 175 -16.23 -1.01 22.25
C TYR A 175 -17.63 -0.65 21.73
N LYS A 176 -18.15 -1.40 20.75
CA LYS A 176 -19.45 -1.16 20.09
C LYS A 176 -19.56 0.21 19.38
N LEU A 177 -18.44 0.85 19.09
CA LEU A 177 -18.37 2.16 18.43
C LEU A 177 -18.24 2.10 16.89
N HIS A 178 -18.01 0.91 16.32
CA HIS A 178 -17.85 0.70 14.87
C HIS A 178 -19.02 1.18 13.97
N LYS A 179 -20.17 1.52 14.55
CA LYS A 179 -21.34 2.05 13.83
C LYS A 179 -21.35 3.58 13.74
N ASP A 180 -20.55 4.24 14.57
CA ASP A 180 -20.38 5.68 14.55
C ASP A 180 -19.44 6.06 13.41
N GLN A 181 -20.03 6.52 12.31
CA GLN A 181 -19.29 6.86 11.10
C GLN A 181 -18.52 8.17 11.28
N GLU A 182 -19.08 9.16 11.98
CA GLU A 182 -18.42 10.43 12.23
C GLU A 182 -17.18 10.26 13.12
N LEU A 183 -17.29 9.46 14.19
CA LEU A 183 -16.15 9.10 15.03
C LEU A 183 -15.08 8.35 14.25
N PHE A 184 -15.48 7.40 13.41
CA PHE A 184 -14.55 6.63 12.58
C PHE A 184 -13.77 7.54 11.62
N ASP A 185 -14.47 8.45 10.93
CA ASP A 185 -13.85 9.33 9.94
C ASP A 185 -12.87 10.30 10.61
N LYS A 186 -13.26 10.94 11.73
CA LYS A 186 -12.37 11.82 12.52
C LYS A 186 -11.15 11.08 13.06
N ALA A 187 -11.35 9.89 13.64
CA ALA A 187 -10.24 9.10 14.15
C ALA A 187 -9.31 8.68 13.01
N TYR A 188 -9.83 8.26 11.86
CA TYR A 188 -9.02 7.88 10.71
C TYR A 188 -8.23 9.06 10.13
N GLU A 189 -8.85 10.22 9.98
CA GLU A 189 -8.19 11.44 9.50
C GLU A 189 -7.03 11.83 10.44
N TYR A 190 -7.27 11.83 11.75
CA TYR A 190 -6.23 12.07 12.74
C TYR A 190 -5.07 11.07 12.63
N LEU A 191 -5.38 9.78 12.48
CA LEU A 191 -4.34 8.77 12.27
C LEU A 191 -3.53 9.05 11.00
N ARG A 192 -4.19 9.42 9.91
CA ARG A 192 -3.52 9.72 8.63
C ARG A 192 -2.57 10.92 8.74
N GLU A 193 -2.96 11.95 9.49
CA GLU A 193 -2.15 13.17 9.63
C GLU A 193 -0.96 13.00 10.57
N HIS A 194 -1.07 12.10 11.55
CA HIS A 194 -0.15 12.05 12.68
C HIS A 194 0.57 10.71 12.90
N TYR A 195 0.18 9.62 12.25
CA TYR A 195 0.85 8.31 12.35
C TYR A 195 1.43 7.87 11.02
#